data_AF-A0A831TAU2-F1
#
_entry.id   AF-A0A831TAU2-F1
#
_cell.length_a   1.000
_cell.length_b   1.000
_cell.length_c   1.000
_cell.angle_alpha   90.00
_cell.angle_beta   90.00
_cell.angle_gamma   90.00
#
_symmetry.space_group_name_H-M   'P 1'
#
loop_
_entity.id
_entity.type
_entity.pdbx_description
1 polymer ?
#
loop_
_entity_poly.entity_id
_entity_poly.type
_entity_poly.pdbx_seq_one_letter_code
_entity_poly.pdbx_strand_id
1 'polypeptide(L)'
;MAGASSTEIASKPALRIWRAFAVAGLALAILAGFASGTLAVLVRLAGGPSLWTAALAQAHGHVQIYGFAGLMTLGVAQHFVPRLRGVSPPDARLCWLGLSLLGAGLGLRILSQPLLAGGITIQAAATALVISGTLELVGGSLLVWALAATLRRPGVTHKRPLRTFTTALVTGLAAYEAALAINLLGTWHAAASTERPGIVPAPASTALAASAASTALPPSIRVWSPTAVARGCPLTTMPRWPRTGSRAYGHRPVLTPATSGG
;
A
#
# COMPACT_ATOMS: atom_id res chain seq x y z
N MET A 1 -18.49 32.71 -19.59
CA MET A 1 -18.00 31.80 -18.53
C MET A 1 -18.30 30.38 -18.99
N ALA A 2 -17.30 29.64 -19.47
CA ALA A 2 -17.49 28.27 -19.95
C ALA A 2 -17.87 27.36 -18.77
N GLY A 3 -19.10 26.84 -18.77
CA GLY A 3 -19.58 25.92 -17.73
C GLY A 3 -18.79 24.61 -17.81
N ALA A 4 -18.07 24.29 -16.74
CA ALA A 4 -17.44 23.00 -16.58
C ALA A 4 -18.49 21.89 -16.78
N SER A 5 -18.26 20.98 -17.73
CA SER A 5 -19.17 19.86 -17.96
C SER A 5 -19.37 19.06 -16.67
N SER A 6 -20.55 18.48 -16.44
CA SER A 6 -20.87 17.69 -15.23
C SER A 6 -19.81 16.61 -14.93
N THR A 7 -19.15 16.11 -15.97
CA THR A 7 -18.03 15.16 -15.93
C THR A 7 -16.76 15.76 -15.29
N GLU A 8 -16.44 17.02 -15.60
CA GLU A 8 -15.29 17.73 -15.03
C GLU A 8 -15.46 17.97 -13.53
N ILE A 9 -16.67 18.37 -13.10
CA ILE A 9 -17.01 18.60 -11.69
C ILE A 9 -16.91 17.31 -10.88
N ALA A 10 -17.39 16.18 -11.41
CA ALA A 10 -17.31 14.87 -10.74
C ALA A 10 -15.87 14.31 -10.65
N SER A 11 -14.97 14.74 -11.54
CA SER A 11 -13.58 14.25 -11.58
C SER A 11 -12.68 14.82 -10.47
N LYS A 12 -12.92 16.07 -10.06
CA LYS A 12 -12.09 16.81 -9.07
C LYS A 12 -12.11 16.17 -7.67
N PRO A 13 -13.26 15.78 -7.08
CA PRO A 13 -13.29 15.13 -5.77
C PRO A 13 -12.53 13.80 -5.72
N ALA A 14 -12.67 12.97 -6.74
CA ALA A 14 -11.99 11.66 -6.81
C ALA A 14 -10.46 11.78 -6.94
N LEU A 15 -9.98 12.84 -7.60
CA LEU A 15 -8.55 13.13 -7.68
C LEU A 15 -8.00 13.62 -6.32
N ARG A 16 -8.76 14.45 -5.61
CA ARG A 16 -8.39 14.93 -4.27
C ARG A 16 -8.22 13.79 -3.27
N ILE A 17 -9.14 12.82 -3.28
CA ILE A 17 -9.06 11.64 -2.40
C ILE A 17 -7.79 10.86 -2.72
N TRP A 18 -7.56 10.47 -3.98
CA TRP A 18 -6.34 9.75 -4.36
C TRP A 18 -5.05 10.46 -3.92
N ARG A 19 -4.96 11.78 -4.14
CA ARG A 19 -3.80 12.58 -3.70
C ARG A 19 -3.63 12.53 -2.19
N ALA A 20 -4.72 12.53 -1.42
CA ALA A 20 -4.64 12.45 0.03
C ALA A 20 -4.05 11.11 0.50
N PHE A 21 -4.45 9.99 -0.10
CA PHE A 21 -3.85 8.69 0.17
C PHE A 21 -2.36 8.68 -0.15
N ALA A 22 -1.97 9.23 -1.30
CA ALA A 22 -0.57 9.28 -1.70
C ALA A 22 0.27 10.16 -0.78
N VAL A 23 -0.21 11.36 -0.45
CA VAL A 23 0.48 12.27 0.46
C VAL A 23 0.57 11.69 1.86
N ALA A 24 -0.51 11.11 2.39
CA ALA A 24 -0.51 10.47 3.71
C ALA A 24 0.45 9.28 3.74
N GLY A 25 0.43 8.43 2.71
CA GLY A 25 1.35 7.29 2.62
C GLY A 25 2.80 7.72 2.54
N LEU A 26 3.11 8.76 1.77
CA LEU A 26 4.47 9.31 1.68
C LEU A 26 4.91 9.98 3.00
N ALA A 27 4.02 10.74 3.63
CA ALA A 27 4.29 11.36 4.93
C ALA A 27 4.57 10.30 6.00
N LEU A 28 3.76 9.25 6.07
CA LEU A 28 3.99 8.11 6.96
C LEU A 28 5.30 7.39 6.62
N ALA A 29 5.60 7.16 5.34
CA ALA A 29 6.84 6.53 4.90
C ALA A 29 8.07 7.28 5.41
N ILE A 30 8.08 8.61 5.29
CA ILE A 30 9.22 9.45 5.64
C ILE A 30 9.30 9.65 7.16
N LEU A 31 8.22 10.17 7.75
CA LEU A 31 8.20 10.65 9.14
C LEU A 31 8.16 9.50 10.14
N ALA A 32 7.42 8.43 9.84
CA ALA A 32 7.25 7.31 10.75
C ALA A 32 8.03 6.09 10.28
N GLY A 33 8.09 5.80 8.98
CA GLY A 33 8.85 4.69 8.40
C GLY A 33 10.36 4.92 8.50
N PHE A 34 10.97 5.57 7.51
CA PHE A 34 12.43 5.72 7.42
C PHE A 34 13.08 6.29 8.67
N ALA A 35 12.44 7.25 9.35
CA ALA A 35 12.94 7.78 10.62
C ALA A 35 13.06 6.70 11.70
N SER A 36 12.00 5.91 11.94
CA SER A 36 12.04 4.86 12.98
C SER A 36 12.97 3.70 12.62
N GLY A 37 13.04 3.32 11.34
CA GLY A 37 13.95 2.26 10.88
C GLY A 37 15.41 2.67 11.05
N THR A 38 15.74 3.92 10.69
CA THR A 38 17.07 4.49 10.92
C THR A 38 17.40 4.55 12.41
N LEU A 39 16.46 5.03 13.23
CA LEU A 39 16.64 5.10 14.68
C LEU A 39 16.86 3.71 15.30
N ALA A 40 16.10 2.70 14.88
CA ALA A 40 16.27 1.32 15.35
C ALA A 40 17.69 0.80 15.07
N VAL A 41 18.22 1.06 13.88
CA VAL A 41 19.60 0.68 13.50
C VAL A 41 20.62 1.44 14.34
N LEU A 42 20.51 2.77 14.44
CA LEU A 42 21.46 3.60 15.19
C LEU A 42 21.51 3.21 16.67
N VAL A 43 20.35 3.05 17.31
CA VAL A 43 20.27 2.64 18.73
C VAL A 43 20.84 1.24 18.90
N ARG A 44 20.58 0.31 17.96
CA ARG A 44 21.15 -1.04 18.01
C ARG A 44 22.68 -1.04 17.89
N LEU A 45 23.23 -0.23 16.98
CA LEU A 45 24.68 -0.09 16.82
C LEU A 45 25.34 0.57 18.04
N ALA A 46 24.63 1.45 18.73
CA ALA A 46 25.06 2.06 19.99
C ALA A 46 24.90 1.16 21.22
N GLY A 47 24.51 -0.12 21.04
CA GLY A 47 24.33 -1.07 22.15
C GLY A 47 23.03 -0.91 22.93
N GLY A 48 22.03 -0.21 22.37
CA GLY A 48 20.73 -0.01 23.00
C GLY A 48 19.88 -1.29 23.12
N PRO A 49 18.74 -1.22 23.84
CA PRO A 49 17.98 -2.41 24.24
C PRO A 49 17.47 -3.22 23.04
N SER A 50 17.73 -4.53 23.05
CA SER A 50 17.38 -5.44 21.95
C SER A 50 15.88 -5.54 21.71
N LEU A 51 15.08 -5.54 22.78
CA LEU A 51 13.62 -5.63 22.69
C LEU A 51 13.00 -4.36 22.10
N TRP A 52 13.42 -3.19 22.60
CA TRP A 52 12.96 -1.89 22.10
C TRP A 52 13.32 -1.68 20.63
N THR A 53 14.56 -2.00 20.24
CA THR A 53 15.01 -1.90 18.84
C THR A 53 14.26 -2.87 17.92
N ALA A 54 13.96 -4.08 18.39
CA ALA A 54 13.14 -5.04 17.65
C ALA A 54 11.69 -4.56 17.48
N ALA A 55 11.08 -4.03 18.55
CA ALA A 55 9.72 -3.48 18.49
C ALA A 55 9.63 -2.28 17.55
N LEU A 56 10.62 -1.38 17.59
CA LEU A 56 10.70 -0.24 16.68
C LEU A 56 10.90 -0.70 15.21
N ALA A 57 11.73 -1.71 14.96
CA ALA A 57 11.91 -2.29 13.64
C ALA A 57 10.63 -2.96 13.10
N GLN A 58 9.85 -3.61 13.97
CA GLN A 58 8.54 -4.16 13.60
C GLN A 58 7.55 -3.04 13.26
N ALA A 59 7.46 -2.02 14.09
CA ALA A 59 6.57 -0.87 13.85
C ALA A 59 6.95 -0.12 12.57
N HIS A 60 8.26 0.05 12.30
CA HIS A 60 8.79 0.56 11.05
C HIS A 60 8.27 -0.23 9.83
N GLY A 61 8.51 -1.54 9.80
CA GLY A 61 8.12 -2.39 8.68
C GLY A 61 6.61 -2.39 8.45
N HIS A 62 5.84 -2.35 9.54
CA HIS A 62 4.39 -2.26 9.52
C HIS A 62 3.90 -0.96 8.86
N VAL A 63 4.47 0.18 9.23
CA VAL A 63 4.16 1.48 8.61
C VAL A 63 4.56 1.50 7.14
N GLN A 64 5.67 0.88 6.75
CA GLN A 64 6.07 0.83 5.33
C GLN A 64 5.12 -0.04 4.49
N ILE A 65 4.63 -1.16 5.03
CA ILE A 65 3.73 -2.04 4.29
C ILE A 65 2.31 -1.46 4.22
N TYR A 66 1.70 -1.08 5.36
CA TYR A 66 0.31 -0.63 5.38
C TYR A 66 0.16 0.87 5.17
N GLY A 67 1.09 1.67 5.70
CA GLY A 67 1.08 3.12 5.56
C GLY A 67 1.58 3.58 4.19
N PHE A 68 2.76 3.13 3.76
CA PHE A 68 3.27 3.54 2.46
C PHE A 68 2.65 2.75 1.31
N ALA A 69 3.02 1.47 1.16
CA ALA A 69 2.56 0.66 0.02
C ALA A 69 1.03 0.44 0.04
N GLY A 70 0.45 0.19 1.21
CA GLY A 70 -0.96 -0.04 1.42
C GLY A 70 -1.82 1.18 1.05
N LEU A 71 -1.57 2.35 1.65
CA LEU A 71 -2.34 3.56 1.31
C LEU A 71 -2.17 3.97 -0.14
N MET A 72 -0.96 3.87 -0.71
CA MET A 72 -0.76 4.14 -2.14
C MET A 72 -1.62 3.22 -3.02
N THR A 73 -1.58 1.91 -2.74
CA THR A 73 -2.32 0.90 -3.51
C THR A 73 -3.83 1.08 -3.36
N LEU A 74 -4.32 1.27 -2.13
CA LEU A 74 -5.73 1.51 -1.86
C LEU A 74 -6.20 2.81 -2.52
N GLY A 75 -5.45 3.90 -2.39
CA GLY A 75 -5.78 5.18 -3.03
C GLY A 75 -5.88 5.06 -4.55
N VAL A 76 -4.91 4.37 -5.18
CA VAL A 76 -4.94 4.06 -6.61
C VAL A 76 -6.17 3.22 -6.94
N ALA A 77 -6.47 2.17 -6.16
CA ALA A 77 -7.64 1.33 -6.39
C ALA A 77 -8.96 2.12 -6.33
N GLN A 78 -9.14 2.99 -5.32
CA GLN A 78 -10.33 3.85 -5.20
C GLN A 78 -10.48 4.82 -6.39
N HIS A 79 -9.38 5.20 -7.03
CA HIS A 79 -9.38 6.09 -8.19
C HIS A 79 -9.62 5.34 -9.51
N PHE A 80 -8.85 4.27 -9.75
CA PHE A 80 -8.80 3.60 -11.05
C PHE A 80 -9.94 2.61 -11.26
N VAL A 81 -10.34 1.85 -10.23
CA VAL A 81 -11.36 0.80 -10.37
C VAL A 81 -12.73 1.35 -10.83
N PRO A 82 -13.27 2.45 -10.28
CA PRO A 82 -14.52 3.03 -10.78
C PRO A 82 -14.42 3.43 -12.26
N ARG A 83 -13.27 3.98 -12.67
CA ARG A 83 -13.01 4.45 -14.05
C ARG A 83 -12.95 3.30 -15.05
N LEU A 84 -12.32 2.19 -14.66
CA LEU A 84 -12.28 0.96 -15.46
C LEU A 84 -13.68 0.39 -15.68
N ARG A 85 -14.63 0.65 -14.77
CA ARG A 85 -16.02 0.18 -14.89
C ARG A 85 -16.99 1.22 -15.44
N GLY A 86 -16.55 2.46 -15.60
CA GLY A 86 -17.40 3.58 -15.99
C GLY A 86 -18.49 3.91 -14.96
N VAL A 87 -18.24 3.67 -13.67
CA VAL A 87 -19.18 3.96 -12.58
C VAL A 87 -18.71 5.16 -11.76
N SER A 88 -19.64 5.77 -11.04
CA SER A 88 -19.33 6.85 -10.10
C SER A 88 -18.31 6.42 -9.05
N PRO A 89 -17.44 7.33 -8.59
CA PRO A 89 -16.47 7.05 -7.53
C PRO A 89 -17.11 6.50 -6.23
N PRO A 90 -16.29 5.93 -5.33
CA PRO A 90 -16.73 5.57 -3.99
C PRO A 90 -17.13 6.82 -3.19
N ASP A 91 -17.89 6.63 -2.11
CA ASP A 91 -18.26 7.74 -1.22
C ASP A 91 -17.00 8.35 -0.58
N ALA A 92 -16.82 9.66 -0.82
CA ALA A 92 -15.70 10.42 -0.32
C ALA A 92 -15.58 10.38 1.21
N ARG A 93 -16.70 10.45 1.94
CA ARG A 93 -16.71 10.46 3.41
C ARG A 93 -16.17 9.16 3.97
N LEU A 94 -16.55 8.04 3.36
CA LEU A 94 -16.08 6.70 3.75
C LEU A 94 -14.60 6.52 3.43
N CYS A 95 -14.13 7.02 2.28
CA CYS A 95 -12.71 7.03 1.97
C CYS A 95 -11.88 7.87 2.95
N TRP A 96 -12.37 9.06 3.32
CA TRP A 96 -11.70 9.91 4.31
C TRP A 96 -11.69 9.30 5.70
N LEU A 97 -12.82 8.74 6.14
CA LEU A 97 -12.91 8.05 7.44
C LEU A 97 -11.95 6.86 7.49
N GLY A 98 -11.95 6.02 6.45
CA GLY A 98 -11.05 4.87 6.36
C GLY A 98 -9.58 5.28 6.34
N LEU A 99 -9.22 6.33 5.59
CA LEU A 99 -7.87 6.90 5.58
C LEU A 99 -7.46 7.40 6.96
N SER A 100 -8.34 8.16 7.64
CA SER A 100 -8.05 8.72 8.96
C SER A 100 -7.89 7.64 10.01
N LEU A 101 -8.76 6.62 10.04
CA LEU A 101 -8.67 5.50 10.99
C LEU A 101 -7.40 4.68 10.77
N LEU A 102 -7.12 4.31 9.51
CA LEU A 102 -5.92 3.55 9.16
C LEU A 102 -4.64 4.35 9.47
N GLY A 103 -4.59 5.63 9.09
CA GLY A 103 -3.45 6.51 9.39
C GLY A 103 -3.25 6.73 10.89
N ALA A 104 -4.33 6.96 11.65
CA ALA A 104 -4.27 7.12 13.10
C ALA A 104 -3.81 5.85 13.80
N GLY A 105 -4.28 4.67 13.36
CA GLY A 105 -3.83 3.40 13.91
C GLY A 105 -2.33 3.16 13.68
N LEU A 106 -1.83 3.44 12.47
CA LEU A 106 -0.41 3.36 12.15
C LEU A 106 0.46 4.35 12.96
N GLY A 107 -0.02 5.59 13.10
CA GLY A 107 0.64 6.60 13.93
C GLY A 107 0.61 6.24 15.42
N LEU A 108 -0.46 5.63 15.91
CA LEU A 108 -0.53 5.16 17.28
C LEU A 108 0.42 3.97 17.51
N ARG A 109 0.57 3.09 16.52
CA ARG A 109 1.48 1.94 16.59
C ARG A 109 2.94 2.34 16.71
N ILE A 110 3.39 3.32 15.93
CA ILE A 110 4.80 3.75 15.94
C ILE A 110 5.25 4.28 17.31
N LEU A 111 4.29 4.74 18.12
CA LEU A 111 4.52 5.19 19.49
C LEU A 111 4.32 4.05 20.49
N SER A 112 3.14 3.44 20.50
CA SER A 112 2.73 2.49 21.53
C SER A 112 3.57 1.21 21.56
N GLN A 113 3.96 0.68 20.39
CA GLN A 113 4.70 -0.57 20.32
C GLN A 113 6.11 -0.48 20.95
N PRO A 114 6.99 0.48 20.57
CA PRO A 114 8.28 0.64 21.22
C PRO A 114 8.17 1.15 22.66
N LEU A 115 7.17 1.97 23.01
CA LEU A 115 6.94 2.39 24.40
C LEU A 115 6.65 1.20 25.32
N LEU A 116 5.79 0.29 24.86
CA LEU A 116 5.47 -0.95 25.58
C LEU A 116 6.71 -1.83 25.75
N ALA A 117 7.50 -2.00 24.68
CA ALA A 117 8.76 -2.76 24.74
C ALA A 117 9.84 -2.10 25.59
N GLY A 118 9.78 -0.78 25.77
CA GLY A 118 10.69 0.00 26.63
C GLY A 118 10.28 0.04 28.11
N GLY A 119 9.13 -0.53 28.47
CA GLY A 119 8.63 -0.55 29.85
C GLY A 119 8.09 0.79 30.37
N ILE A 120 7.94 1.79 29.50
CA ILE A 120 7.42 3.12 29.88
C ILE A 120 5.89 3.10 29.75
N THR A 121 5.17 3.37 30.85
CA THR A 121 3.69 3.49 30.89
C THR A 121 2.95 2.26 30.34
N ILE A 122 3.29 1.09 30.88
CA ILE A 122 2.92 -0.25 30.36
C ILE A 122 1.43 -0.41 30.02
N GLN A 123 0.52 -0.03 30.91
CA GLN A 123 -0.92 -0.25 30.68
C GLN A 123 -1.50 0.66 29.59
N ALA A 124 -1.11 1.93 29.55
CA ALA A 124 -1.57 2.84 28.51
C ALA A 124 -0.98 2.48 27.14
N ALA A 125 0.30 2.08 27.09
CA ALA A 125 0.95 1.64 25.87
C ALA A 125 0.35 0.33 25.33
N ALA A 126 0.04 -0.64 26.21
CA ALA A 126 -0.64 -1.88 25.84
C ALA A 126 -2.04 -1.61 25.26
N THR A 127 -2.83 -0.77 25.93
CA THR A 127 -4.17 -0.38 25.46
C THR A 127 -4.08 0.35 24.12
N ALA A 128 -3.15 1.30 24.00
CA ALA A 128 -2.92 2.03 22.76
C ALA A 128 -2.52 1.12 21.59
N LEU A 129 -1.72 0.09 21.83
CA LEU A 129 -1.30 -0.87 20.81
C LEU A 129 -2.48 -1.70 20.28
N VAL A 130 -3.39 -2.12 21.16
CA VAL A 130 -4.63 -2.82 20.76
C VAL A 130 -5.56 -1.90 19.99
N ILE A 131 -5.73 -0.65 20.45
CA ILE A 131 -6.51 0.38 19.75
C ILE A 131 -5.90 0.62 18.36
N SER A 132 -4.58 0.66 18.22
CA SER A 132 -3.88 0.79 16.93
C SER A 132 -4.35 -0.29 15.95
N GLY A 133 -4.24 -1.57 16.31
CA GLY A 133 -4.65 -2.67 15.45
C GLY A 133 -6.13 -2.65 15.09
N THR A 134 -6.97 -2.19 16.03
CA THR A 134 -8.42 -2.06 15.82
C THR A 134 -8.74 -0.94 14.81
N LEU A 135 -8.12 0.23 14.96
CA LEU A 135 -8.27 1.35 14.04
C LEU A 135 -7.79 0.99 12.63
N GLU A 136 -6.67 0.27 12.53
CA GLU A 136 -6.14 -0.20 11.25
C GLU A 136 -7.10 -1.18 10.56
N LEU A 137 -7.62 -2.17 11.29
CA LEU A 137 -8.59 -3.14 10.76
C LEU A 137 -9.86 -2.44 10.30
N VAL A 138 -10.49 -1.62 11.16
CA VAL A 138 -11.73 -0.91 10.81
C VAL A 138 -11.50 0.04 9.63
N GLY A 139 -10.40 0.78 9.64
CA GLY A 139 -10.03 1.69 8.54
C GLY A 139 -9.81 0.95 7.23
N GLY A 140 -9.06 -0.15 7.24
CA GLY A 140 -8.86 -1.04 6.10
C GLY A 140 -10.18 -1.60 5.56
N SER A 141 -11.00 -2.19 6.44
CA SER A 141 -12.27 -2.81 6.07
C SER A 141 -13.24 -1.80 5.45
N LEU A 142 -13.29 -0.55 5.94
CA LEU A 142 -14.10 0.51 5.32
C LEU A 142 -13.66 0.81 3.89
N LEU A 143 -12.35 0.82 3.63
CA LEU A 143 -11.80 1.09 2.30
C LEU A 143 -12.05 -0.09 1.35
N VAL A 144 -11.82 -1.31 1.81
CA VAL A 144 -12.12 -2.52 1.03
C VAL A 144 -13.61 -2.61 0.75
N TRP A 145 -14.46 -2.29 1.73
CA TRP A 145 -15.91 -2.24 1.53
C TRP A 145 -16.32 -1.17 0.52
N ALA A 146 -15.78 0.05 0.58
CA ALA A 146 -16.07 1.10 -0.40
C ALA A 146 -15.71 0.67 -1.84
N LEU A 147 -14.62 -0.08 -1.98
CA LEU A 147 -14.19 -0.62 -3.27
C LEU A 147 -15.06 -1.81 -3.72
N ALA A 148 -15.41 -2.72 -2.82
CA ALA A 148 -16.29 -3.85 -3.08
C ALA A 148 -17.70 -3.38 -3.47
N ALA A 149 -18.24 -2.37 -2.79
CA ALA A 149 -19.50 -1.72 -3.14
C ALA A 149 -19.45 -1.13 -4.56
N THR A 150 -18.31 -0.53 -4.95
CA THR A 150 -18.08 -0.05 -6.32
C THR A 150 -18.05 -1.20 -7.34
N LEU A 151 -17.45 -2.34 -6.99
CA LEU A 151 -17.43 -3.55 -7.81
C LEU A 151 -18.81 -4.24 -7.93
N ARG A 152 -19.78 -3.93 -7.07
CA ARG A 152 -21.16 -4.46 -7.18
C ARG A 152 -22.06 -3.61 -8.08
N ARG A 153 -21.68 -2.36 -8.38
CA ARG A 153 -22.48 -1.47 -9.25
C ARG A 153 -22.52 -2.00 -10.69
N PRO A 154 -23.65 -1.86 -11.41
CA PRO A 154 -23.71 -2.19 -12.83
C PRO A 154 -22.77 -1.26 -13.62
N GLY A 155 -21.79 -1.84 -14.31
CA GLY A 155 -20.81 -1.10 -15.11
C GLY A 155 -21.25 -0.96 -16.56
N VAL A 156 -20.57 -0.11 -17.33
CA VAL A 156 -20.86 0.08 -18.76
C VAL A 156 -20.46 -1.18 -19.55
N THR A 157 -21.35 -1.67 -20.41
CA THR A 157 -21.30 -2.99 -21.09
C THR A 157 -19.99 -3.25 -21.85
N HIS A 158 -19.35 -2.20 -22.39
CA HIS A 158 -18.12 -2.28 -23.19
C HIS A 158 -16.82 -2.11 -22.39
N LYS A 159 -16.89 -1.82 -21.09
CA LYS A 159 -15.72 -1.65 -20.22
C LYS A 159 -15.67 -2.75 -19.16
N ARG A 160 -15.40 -3.98 -19.59
CA ARG A 160 -15.16 -5.10 -18.68
C ARG A 160 -13.67 -5.16 -18.32
N PRO A 161 -13.30 -5.01 -17.04
CA PRO A 161 -11.91 -5.21 -16.64
C PRO A 161 -11.48 -6.65 -16.95
N LEU A 162 -10.21 -6.82 -17.31
CA LEU A 162 -9.61 -8.12 -17.60
C LEU A 162 -9.80 -9.06 -16.40
N ARG A 163 -10.22 -10.32 -16.64
CA ARG A 163 -10.45 -11.31 -15.57
C ARG A 163 -9.25 -11.42 -14.62
N THR A 164 -8.03 -11.41 -15.17
CA THR A 164 -6.77 -11.44 -14.41
C THR A 164 -6.62 -10.26 -13.45
N PHE A 165 -6.98 -9.05 -13.90
CA PHE A 165 -6.94 -7.86 -13.05
C PHE A 165 -7.93 -7.98 -11.90
N THR A 166 -9.18 -8.39 -12.19
CA THR A 166 -10.21 -8.55 -11.16
C THR A 166 -9.83 -9.64 -10.15
N THR A 167 -9.29 -10.77 -10.59
CA THR A 167 -8.85 -11.83 -9.67
C THR A 167 -7.67 -11.38 -8.81
N ALA A 168 -6.69 -10.67 -9.38
CA ALA A 168 -5.56 -10.14 -8.63
C ALA A 168 -6.02 -9.10 -7.59
N LEU A 169 -6.95 -8.22 -7.97
CA LEU A 169 -7.51 -7.22 -7.08
C LEU A 169 -8.25 -7.88 -5.90
N VAL A 170 -9.17 -8.80 -6.16
CA VAL A 170 -9.95 -9.47 -5.10
C VAL A 170 -9.03 -10.27 -4.17
N THR A 171 -8.06 -11.00 -4.74
CA THR A 171 -7.08 -11.77 -3.95
C THR A 171 -6.24 -10.84 -3.07
N GLY A 172 -5.76 -9.72 -3.63
CA GLY A 172 -4.99 -8.73 -2.89
C GLY A 172 -5.78 -8.08 -1.76
N LEU A 173 -7.04 -7.71 -2.00
CA LEU A 173 -7.91 -7.13 -0.96
C LEU A 173 -8.21 -8.15 0.15
N ALA A 174 -8.48 -9.41 -0.19
CA ALA A 174 -8.72 -10.46 0.79
C ALA A 174 -7.46 -10.75 1.63
N ALA A 175 -6.28 -10.81 1.00
CA ALA A 175 -5.01 -10.97 1.70
C ALA A 175 -4.70 -9.79 2.61
N TYR A 176 -4.99 -8.56 2.17
CA TYR A 176 -4.83 -7.34 2.95
C TYR A 176 -5.70 -7.36 4.21
N GLU A 177 -6.99 -7.67 4.09
CA GLU A 177 -7.91 -7.79 5.24
C GLU A 177 -7.49 -8.92 6.20
N ALA A 178 -7.14 -10.09 5.68
CA ALA A 178 -6.67 -11.20 6.51
C ALA A 178 -5.41 -10.81 7.28
N ALA A 179 -4.48 -10.08 6.65
CA ALA A 179 -3.27 -9.63 7.30
C ALA A 179 -3.54 -8.58 8.40
N LEU A 180 -4.52 -7.68 8.21
CA LEU A 180 -4.96 -6.76 9.26
C LEU A 180 -5.66 -7.47 10.43
N ALA A 181 -6.47 -8.50 10.15
CA ALA A 181 -7.11 -9.30 11.20
C ALA A 181 -6.07 -10.08 12.03
N ILE A 182 -5.10 -10.72 11.37
CA ILE A 182 -3.98 -11.39 12.04
C ILE A 182 -3.15 -10.36 12.83
N ASN A 183 -2.96 -9.16 12.29
CA ASN A 183 -2.24 -8.09 12.97
C ASN A 183 -2.92 -7.69 14.29
N LEU A 184 -4.25 -7.56 14.33
CA LEU A 184 -5.00 -7.26 15.56
C LEU A 184 -4.80 -8.36 16.62
N LEU A 185 -4.82 -9.63 16.23
CA LEU A 185 -4.49 -10.73 17.15
C LEU A 185 -3.05 -10.61 17.65
N GLY A 186 -2.13 -10.23 16.76
CA GLY A 186 -0.73 -9.97 17.08
C GLY A 186 -0.52 -8.84 18.08
N THR A 187 -1.25 -7.72 17.94
CA THR A 187 -1.17 -6.59 18.87
C THR A 187 -1.76 -6.94 20.23
N TRP A 188 -2.86 -7.71 20.26
CA TRP A 188 -3.42 -8.23 21.51
C TRP A 188 -2.44 -9.13 22.25
N HIS A 189 -1.78 -10.05 21.54
CA HIS A 189 -0.76 -10.91 22.13
C HIS A 189 0.44 -10.12 22.67
N ALA A 190 0.94 -9.16 21.88
CA ALA A 190 2.06 -8.30 22.28
C ALA A 190 1.74 -7.42 23.49
N ALA A 191 0.47 -6.99 23.62
CA ALA A 191 -0.04 -6.23 24.76
C ALA A 191 -0.17 -7.09 26.03
N ALA A 192 -0.52 -8.37 25.89
CA ALA A 192 -0.68 -9.30 27.00
C ALA A 192 0.63 -9.99 27.45
N SER A 193 1.67 -9.97 26.61
CA SER A 193 2.92 -10.67 26.90
C SER A 193 3.75 -9.99 27.99
N THR A 194 4.16 -10.75 29.00
CA THR A 194 5.06 -10.31 30.09
C THR A 194 6.54 -10.51 29.76
N GLU A 195 6.86 -11.55 28.97
CA GLU A 195 8.25 -11.89 28.62
C GLU A 195 8.83 -11.02 27.50
N ARG A 196 7.99 -10.65 26.52
CA ARG A 196 8.40 -9.89 25.33
C ARG A 196 7.38 -8.79 24.96
N PRO A 197 7.10 -7.87 25.89
CA PRO A 197 6.11 -6.82 25.68
C PRO A 197 6.38 -6.04 24.38
N GLY A 198 5.33 -5.78 23.60
CA GLY A 198 5.43 -5.04 22.35
C GLY A 198 6.00 -5.81 21.16
N ILE A 199 6.38 -7.08 21.31
CA ILE A 199 6.80 -7.92 20.18
C ILE A 199 5.60 -8.67 19.60
N VAL A 200 5.30 -8.38 18.34
CA VAL A 200 4.26 -9.08 17.59
C VAL A 200 4.84 -10.40 17.04
N PRO A 201 4.21 -11.57 17.29
CA PRO A 201 4.74 -12.87 16.89
C PRO A 201 4.98 -13.05 15.39
N ALA A 202 5.88 -13.98 15.05
CA ALA A 202 6.24 -14.36 13.68
C ALA A 202 5.05 -14.59 12.74
N PRO A 203 4.03 -15.42 13.02
CA PRO A 203 2.92 -15.64 12.07
C PRO A 203 2.15 -14.35 11.73
N ALA A 204 2.10 -13.40 12.65
CA ALA A 204 1.51 -12.08 12.41
C ALA A 204 2.45 -11.12 11.68
N SER A 205 3.76 -11.21 11.91
CA SER A 205 4.79 -10.40 11.23
C SER A 205 5.28 -10.97 9.90
N THR A 206 5.02 -12.25 9.58
CA THR A 206 5.36 -12.91 8.31
C THR A 206 4.19 -12.97 7.34
N ALA A 207 2.93 -12.91 7.80
CA ALA A 207 1.78 -12.65 6.93
C ALA A 207 1.92 -11.31 6.18
N LEU A 208 2.56 -10.34 6.84
CA LEU A 208 3.06 -9.06 6.31
C LEU A 208 4.09 -9.23 5.15
N ALA A 209 4.92 -10.28 5.18
CA ALA A 209 5.91 -10.58 4.13
C ALA A 209 5.33 -11.47 3.01
N ALA A 210 4.43 -12.39 3.34
CA ALA A 210 3.86 -13.37 2.41
C ALA A 210 2.82 -12.74 1.46
N SER A 211 2.05 -11.75 1.93
CA SER A 211 1.06 -11.01 1.14
C SER A 211 1.68 -10.12 0.06
N ALA A 212 2.96 -9.75 0.19
CA ALA A 212 3.71 -9.01 -0.81
C ALA A 212 4.28 -9.90 -1.94
N ALA A 213 4.38 -11.23 -1.76
CA ALA A 213 5.25 -12.05 -2.61
C ALA A 213 4.59 -13.17 -3.42
N SER A 214 3.38 -13.67 -3.10
CA SER A 214 3.16 -15.11 -3.40
C SER A 214 1.94 -15.56 -4.19
N THR A 215 0.97 -14.75 -4.63
CA THR A 215 -0.24 -15.35 -5.25
C THR A 215 -0.85 -14.70 -6.50
N ALA A 216 -0.24 -13.67 -7.10
CA ALA A 216 -0.82 -13.11 -8.35
C ALA A 216 0.18 -12.57 -9.39
N LEU A 217 1.48 -12.89 -9.29
CA LEU A 217 2.47 -12.39 -10.25
C LEU A 217 2.78 -13.44 -11.34
N PRO A 218 2.74 -13.05 -12.63
CA PRO A 218 3.19 -13.92 -13.72
C PRO A 218 4.65 -14.33 -13.52
N PRO A 219 5.09 -15.47 -14.09
CA PRO A 219 6.42 -16.04 -13.87
C PRO A 219 7.57 -15.07 -14.16
N SER A 220 7.37 -14.09 -15.05
CA SER A 220 8.35 -13.04 -15.39
C SER A 220 8.72 -12.09 -14.24
N ILE A 221 7.91 -12.00 -13.18
CA ILE A 221 8.15 -11.08 -12.04
C ILE A 221 8.63 -11.83 -10.77
N ARG A 222 8.59 -13.17 -10.77
CA ARG A 222 9.03 -14.00 -9.62
C ARG A 222 10.52 -13.91 -9.29
N VAL A 223 11.32 -13.35 -10.20
CA VAL A 223 12.77 -13.12 -10.04
C VAL A 223 13.07 -12.15 -8.87
N TRP A 224 12.09 -11.35 -8.45
CA TRP A 224 12.24 -10.37 -7.37
C TRP A 224 11.64 -10.82 -6.02
N SER A 225 11.38 -12.12 -5.85
CA SER A 225 10.93 -12.66 -4.56
C SER A 225 12.08 -12.74 -3.54
N PRO A 226 11.84 -12.50 -2.24
CA PRO A 226 12.87 -12.58 -1.20
C PRO A 226 13.59 -13.95 -1.16
N THR A 227 12.90 -15.02 -1.59
CA THR A 227 13.43 -16.39 -1.71
C THR A 227 14.35 -16.61 -2.91
N ALA A 228 14.32 -15.74 -3.93
CA ALA A 228 15.25 -15.79 -5.07
C ALA A 228 16.60 -15.13 -4.72
N VAL A 229 16.58 -14.07 -3.91
CA VAL A 229 17.80 -13.42 -3.39
C VAL A 229 18.52 -14.32 -2.38
N ALA A 230 17.77 -15.05 -1.54
CA ALA A 230 18.33 -15.99 -0.57
C ALA A 230 19.02 -17.22 -1.20
N ARG A 231 18.75 -17.54 -2.48
CA ARG A 231 19.32 -18.71 -3.17
C ARG A 231 20.51 -18.39 -4.08
N GLY A 232 21.07 -17.20 -4.01
CA GLY A 232 22.30 -16.86 -4.74
C GLY A 232 22.17 -17.02 -6.25
N CYS A 233 21.08 -16.53 -6.84
CA CYS A 233 20.94 -16.51 -8.30
C CYS A 233 22.17 -15.82 -8.93
N PRO A 234 22.95 -16.52 -9.76
CA PRO A 234 24.07 -15.91 -10.45
C PRO A 234 23.56 -14.84 -11.41
N LEU A 235 24.17 -13.66 -11.39
CA LEU A 235 23.87 -12.54 -12.30
C LEU A 235 24.11 -12.86 -13.80
N THR A 236 24.51 -14.08 -14.13
CA THR A 236 24.89 -14.54 -15.47
C THR A 236 23.73 -15.00 -16.35
N THR A 237 22.51 -15.15 -15.83
CA THR A 237 21.33 -15.55 -16.64
C THR A 237 20.31 -14.41 -16.79
N MET A 238 20.77 -13.19 -17.10
CA MET A 238 19.86 -12.18 -17.66
C MET A 238 19.64 -12.47 -19.15
N PRO A 239 18.39 -12.48 -19.65
CA PRO A 239 18.14 -12.46 -21.08
C PRO A 239 18.74 -11.17 -21.66
N ARG A 240 19.69 -11.31 -22.59
CA ARG A 240 20.19 -10.15 -23.34
C ARG A 240 19.03 -9.54 -24.11
N TRP A 241 18.73 -8.28 -23.81
CA TRP A 241 17.76 -7.50 -24.58
C TRP A 241 18.19 -7.48 -26.05
N PRO A 242 17.29 -7.73 -27.02
CA PRO A 242 17.62 -7.54 -28.42
C PRO A 242 18.00 -6.08 -28.62
N ARG A 243 19.25 -5.82 -29.04
CA ARG A 243 19.65 -4.52 -29.56
C ARG A 243 18.90 -4.32 -30.88
N THR A 244 17.72 -3.73 -30.82
CA THR A 244 17.04 -3.21 -32.01
C THR A 244 17.91 -2.10 -32.58
N GLY A 245 18.55 -2.41 -33.71
CA GLY A 245 19.39 -1.49 -34.44
C GLY A 245 18.64 -0.21 -34.79
N SER A 246 19.36 0.89 -34.67
CA SER A 246 19.09 2.18 -35.26
C SER A 246 18.80 2.03 -36.76
N ARG A 247 17.51 2.01 -37.13
CA ARG A 247 17.09 2.37 -38.49
C ARG A 247 16.78 3.86 -38.50
N ALA A 248 17.51 4.54 -39.37
CA ALA A 248 17.51 5.96 -39.64
C ALA A 248 16.10 6.58 -39.73
N TYR A 249 15.98 7.76 -39.14
CA TYR A 249 14.93 8.73 -39.49
C TYR A 249 15.06 9.07 -40.99
N GLY A 250 14.19 8.48 -41.81
CA GLY A 250 14.02 8.86 -43.20
C GLY A 250 13.25 10.19 -43.27
N HIS A 251 13.87 11.19 -43.88
CA HIS A 251 13.24 12.44 -44.32
C HIS A 251 11.92 12.15 -45.06
N ARG A 252 10.81 12.73 -44.59
CA ARG A 252 9.60 12.85 -45.40
C ARG A 252 9.74 14.10 -46.29
N PRO A 253 9.53 14.01 -47.62
CA PRO A 253 9.48 15.20 -48.46
C PRO A 253 8.22 16.02 -48.17
N VAL A 254 8.40 17.33 -48.09
CA VAL A 254 7.35 18.34 -47.99
C VAL A 254 6.59 18.38 -49.31
N LEU A 255 5.29 18.10 -49.29
CA LEU A 255 4.41 18.30 -50.44
C LEU A 255 4.09 19.80 -50.55
N THR A 256 4.57 20.42 -51.63
CA THR A 256 4.18 21.77 -52.05
C THR A 256 2.74 21.77 -52.57
N PRO A 257 1.92 22.79 -52.27
CA PRO A 257 0.59 22.93 -52.83
C PRO A 257 0.66 23.34 -54.31
N ALA A 258 -0.09 22.65 -55.16
CA ALA A 258 -0.25 23.00 -56.56
C ALA A 258 -1.16 24.23 -56.69
N THR A 259 -0.56 25.34 -57.13
CA THR A 259 -1.29 26.46 -57.72
C THR A 259 -1.34 26.29 -59.23
N SER A 260 -2.53 26.21 -59.81
CA SER A 260 -2.77 26.72 -61.17
C SER A 260 -4.27 26.98 -61.34
N GLY A 261 -4.62 28.25 -61.46
CA GLY A 261 -5.87 28.68 -62.07
C GLY A 261 -5.84 28.51 -63.58
N GLY A 262 -7.05 28.41 -64.13
CA GLY A 262 -7.42 28.39 -65.53
C GLY A 262 -8.93 28.33 -65.59
#